data_AF-A0A6N8UGG2-F1
#
_entry.id   AF-A0A6N8UGG2-F1
#
_cell.length_a   1.000
_cell.length_b   1.000
_cell.length_c   1.000
_cell.angle_alpha   90.00
_cell.angle_beta   90.00
_cell.angle_gamma   90.00
#
_symmetry.space_group_name_H-M   'P 1'
#
loop_
_entity.id
_entity.type
_entity.pdbx_description
1 polymer ?
#
loop_
_entity_poly.entity_id
_entity_poly.type
_entity_poly.pdbx_seq_one_letter_code
_entity_poly.pdbx_strand_id
1 'polypeptide(L)'
;MNQDSWPGLKNLILIAFQPSLKVLAVSAFLSATLTASVCQAHESATSQGTGGTLDIKIAGDFILARVELVSEVWFKDTHIVLDLSMPEAMMINPSAGLRFGSDEATLKVRQENFDLEISRSRIVNERGSTTSDLTARYDNFLNQIDVLAIVGWPVLHNFGLTLDIQEKKLVLHPQEELEPDEVRNGSDVFVEGLEIIGSSLFIPVNYSGGQSAFMKFKTSGYHTVLNRELLDDRESGVLDEAYFGFDESLKVSDMAALFPQDLYTQWWNAYSEARATEKLMREQFEQEGRPFPEQLEAKRPDQPSGDVLLIAGLSVLAGYRWVLDPHQGFVGVTRTLNSNYSEADHQFYMASVSRDVDELFKFMENNPESRHVEEAVSQVFAIGMESGIDEDRLVEAIQFGMNVNEERRQFMYVLDYLFGLAADEASLERNTELIIALGKLSLPMIARSESPRFRQHVQLLLGDRYLAQNDPEQALRFFMSAAFNSDPALDSRVSYELGRAYEALGRDRRAYASYDKATSLGLPPDLSKNANEALSRIRIRLDPNDELLEKDTEEG
;
A
#
# COMPACT_ATOMS: atom_id res chain seq x y z
N MET A 1 -17.40 16.11 -52.71
CA MET A 1 -17.03 14.68 -52.77
C MET A 1 -16.28 14.36 -51.49
N ASN A 2 -17.03 13.77 -50.57
CA ASN A 2 -16.77 13.21 -49.23
C ASN A 2 -15.46 13.55 -48.49
N GLN A 3 -15.56 14.63 -47.71
CA GLN A 3 -15.15 14.65 -46.30
C GLN A 3 -16.30 14.04 -45.50
N ASP A 4 -16.06 12.97 -44.74
CA ASP A 4 -16.83 12.54 -43.54
C ASP A 4 -16.40 11.12 -43.13
N SER A 5 -15.73 11.01 -41.98
CA SER A 5 -15.67 9.89 -41.00
C SER A 5 -14.34 9.93 -40.25
N TRP A 6 -14.34 9.49 -38.99
CA TRP A 6 -13.30 9.55 -37.94
C TRP A 6 -13.34 10.73 -36.98
N PRO A 7 -14.23 10.69 -35.97
CA PRO A 7 -14.00 11.30 -34.67
C PRO A 7 -13.63 10.23 -33.63
N GLY A 8 -12.62 10.51 -32.80
CA GLY A 8 -12.46 9.86 -31.50
C GLY A 8 -11.23 8.98 -31.33
N LEU A 9 -10.08 9.60 -31.02
CA LEU A 9 -8.97 9.01 -30.23
C LEU A 9 -7.95 10.12 -29.90
N LYS A 10 -8.39 11.10 -29.10
CA LYS A 10 -7.50 12.16 -28.58
C LYS A 10 -7.56 12.40 -27.07
N ASN A 11 -8.29 11.58 -26.30
CA ASN A 11 -8.30 11.65 -24.83
C ASN A 11 -8.06 10.26 -24.24
N LEU A 12 -6.79 9.85 -24.13
CA LEU A 12 -6.37 8.67 -23.38
C LEU A 12 -4.85 8.68 -23.15
N ILE A 13 -4.33 9.80 -22.63
CA ILE A 13 -2.96 9.89 -22.09
C ILE A 13 -3.06 10.79 -20.86
N LEU A 14 -3.43 10.23 -19.71
CA LEU A 14 -3.25 10.76 -18.33
C LEU A 14 -4.04 9.91 -17.33
N ILE A 15 -3.73 8.60 -17.20
CA ILE A 15 -4.18 7.79 -16.07
C ILE A 15 -3.08 6.80 -15.66
N ALA A 16 -2.68 6.94 -14.39
CA ALA A 16 -2.04 5.97 -13.49
C ALA A 16 -0.54 5.68 -13.61
N PHE A 17 0.25 6.38 -12.79
CA PHE A 17 1.26 5.77 -11.90
C PHE A 17 1.36 6.61 -10.62
N GLN A 18 0.67 6.16 -9.56
CA GLN A 18 0.88 6.63 -8.18
C GLN A 18 1.49 5.45 -7.42
N PRO A 19 2.67 5.58 -6.79
CA PRO A 19 3.32 4.48 -6.10
C PRO A 19 2.75 4.35 -4.68
N SER A 20 1.54 3.80 -4.56
CA SER A 20 1.01 3.11 -3.36
C SER A 20 -0.51 2.98 -3.44
N LEU A 21 -1.07 2.42 -4.53
CA LEU A 21 -2.46 1.95 -4.57
C LEU A 21 -2.67 1.21 -5.89
N LYS A 22 -2.58 -0.14 -5.84
CA LYS A 22 -3.25 -1.14 -6.71
C LYS A 22 -2.35 -2.37 -6.98
N VAL A 23 -2.46 -3.38 -6.11
CA VAL A 23 -2.65 -4.77 -6.54
C VAL A 23 -3.61 -5.42 -5.54
N LEU A 24 -4.91 -5.36 -5.82
CA LEU A 24 -5.90 -6.29 -5.27
C LEU A 24 -7.18 -6.16 -6.12
N ALA A 25 -7.14 -6.79 -7.29
CA ALA A 25 -8.35 -7.18 -7.99
C ALA A 25 -8.21 -8.67 -8.34
N VAL A 26 -9.25 -9.43 -7.95
CA VAL A 26 -9.49 -10.85 -8.24
C VAL A 26 -8.82 -11.87 -7.30
N SER A 27 -9.33 -12.00 -6.08
CA SER A 27 -9.94 -13.25 -5.58
C SER A 27 -10.39 -13.13 -4.11
N ALA A 28 -11.70 -12.93 -3.87
CA ALA A 28 -12.34 -13.29 -2.61
C ALA A 28 -13.89 -13.30 -2.75
N PHE A 29 -14.46 -14.49 -2.88
CA PHE A 29 -15.87 -14.83 -2.63
C PHE A 29 -15.83 -16.17 -1.85
N LEU A 30 -16.62 -16.51 -0.83
CA LEU A 30 -17.50 -15.83 0.11
C LEU A 30 -17.83 -16.89 1.19
N SER A 31 -18.03 -16.51 2.46
CA SER A 31 -18.97 -17.21 3.35
C SER A 31 -19.31 -16.30 4.53
N ALA A 32 -20.48 -15.68 4.46
CA ALA A 32 -21.15 -15.14 5.63
C ALA A 32 -22.66 -15.24 5.41
N THR A 33 -23.29 -16.15 6.14
CA THR A 33 -24.73 -16.17 6.39
C THR A 33 -24.98 -15.23 7.55
N LEU A 34 -25.81 -14.20 7.39
CA LEU A 34 -26.49 -13.57 8.53
C LEU A 34 -27.76 -12.83 8.11
N THR A 35 -28.77 -13.06 8.92
CA THR A 35 -30.13 -12.52 8.92
C THR A 35 -30.16 -11.02 9.18
N ALA A 36 -31.01 -10.32 8.43
CA ALA A 36 -31.31 -8.91 8.60
C ALA A 36 -32.06 -8.61 9.90
N SER A 37 -31.71 -7.52 10.59
CA SER A 37 -32.66 -6.51 11.07
C SER A 37 -31.96 -5.27 11.66
N VAL A 38 -32.64 -4.12 11.51
CA VAL A 38 -32.59 -2.86 12.27
C VAL A 38 -31.67 -1.72 11.76
N CYS A 39 -32.34 -0.70 11.21
CA CYS A 39 -31.89 0.70 11.25
C CYS A 39 -31.87 1.20 12.70
N GLN A 40 -30.75 1.73 13.18
CA GLN A 40 -30.73 2.62 14.34
C GLN A 40 -29.53 3.56 14.28
N ALA A 41 -29.66 4.68 14.98
CA ALA A 41 -28.72 5.78 15.13
C ALA A 41 -27.26 5.32 15.25
N HIS A 42 -26.32 6.20 14.91
CA HIS A 42 -24.96 6.11 15.45
C HIS A 42 -25.05 6.14 16.98
N GLU A 43 -25.35 5.01 17.61
CA GLU A 43 -25.13 4.79 19.02
C GLU A 43 -23.65 5.04 19.23
N SER A 44 -23.37 6.04 20.06
CA SER A 44 -22.10 6.26 20.72
C SER A 44 -21.80 5.06 21.63
N ALA A 45 -21.64 3.87 21.04
CA ALA A 45 -20.97 2.75 21.66
C ALA A 45 -19.49 3.16 21.73
N THR A 46 -19.21 3.91 22.78
CA THR A 46 -17.92 4.49 23.14
C THR A 46 -16.90 3.36 23.20
N SER A 47 -15.71 3.57 22.64
CA SER A 47 -14.56 2.82 23.14
C SER A 47 -14.48 3.10 24.64
N GLN A 48 -14.49 2.04 25.44
CA GLN A 48 -14.31 2.17 26.89
C GLN A 48 -12.83 1.99 27.20
N GLY A 49 -12.34 2.61 28.25
CA GLY A 49 -10.93 2.51 28.63
C GLY A 49 -10.46 3.76 29.35
N THR A 50 -9.37 3.62 30.08
CA THR A 50 -8.74 4.73 30.80
C THR A 50 -7.74 5.49 29.94
N GLY A 51 -7.54 5.08 28.68
CA GLY A 51 -6.43 5.58 27.88
C GLY A 51 -5.11 5.18 28.53
N GLY A 52 -4.15 6.11 28.57
CA GLY A 52 -2.87 5.91 29.23
C GLY A 52 -1.67 6.32 28.38
N THR A 53 -0.48 5.88 28.78
CA THR A 53 0.78 6.19 28.06
C THR A 53 1.27 4.99 27.27
N LEU A 54 1.63 5.24 26.01
CA LEU A 54 2.26 4.28 25.11
C LEU A 54 3.66 4.77 24.74
N ASP A 55 4.62 3.85 24.74
CA ASP A 55 5.89 4.05 24.05
C ASP A 55 5.66 3.80 22.55
N ILE A 56 6.07 4.76 21.72
CA ILE A 56 5.88 4.69 20.27
C ILE A 56 7.18 4.52 19.51
N LYS A 57 7.07 3.94 18.32
CA LYS A 57 8.12 3.87 17.31
C LYS A 57 7.60 4.43 15.99
N ILE A 58 8.51 4.95 15.18
CA ILE A 58 8.21 5.28 13.78
C ILE A 58 8.79 4.18 12.90
N ALA A 59 7.95 3.53 12.12
CA ALA A 59 8.38 2.58 11.09
C ALA A 59 7.75 3.00 9.76
N GLY A 60 8.59 3.37 8.79
CA GLY A 60 8.16 4.00 7.56
C GLY A 60 7.43 5.31 7.84
N ASP A 61 6.17 5.36 7.42
CA ASP A 61 5.27 6.49 7.54
C ASP A 61 4.19 6.32 8.62
N PHE A 62 4.39 5.41 9.57
CA PHE A 62 3.42 5.10 10.62
C PHE A 62 3.98 5.31 12.03
N ILE A 63 3.10 5.71 12.94
CA ILE A 63 3.31 5.64 14.40
C ILE A 63 2.82 4.27 14.88
N LEU A 64 3.72 3.51 15.51
CA LEU A 64 3.45 2.19 16.05
C LEU A 64 3.58 2.20 17.56
N ALA A 65 2.71 1.45 18.24
CA ALA A 65 2.82 1.15 19.66
C ALA A 65 2.81 -0.37 19.87
N ARG A 66 3.65 -0.87 20.77
CA ARG A 66 3.62 -2.29 21.16
C ARG A 66 2.56 -2.49 22.23
N VAL A 67 1.66 -3.44 22.00
CA VAL A 67 0.51 -3.71 22.87
C VAL A 67 0.22 -5.19 22.93
N GLU A 68 -0.54 -5.57 23.95
CA GLU A 68 -1.19 -6.88 24.05
C GLU A 68 -2.62 -6.74 23.55
N LEU A 69 -2.98 -7.51 22.52
CA LEU A 69 -4.37 -7.70 22.11
C LEU A 69 -4.91 -8.92 22.85
N VAL A 70 -5.96 -8.72 23.66
CA VAL A 70 -6.47 -9.72 24.59
C VAL A 70 -7.97 -9.90 24.42
N SER A 71 -8.37 -11.14 24.20
CA SER A 71 -9.73 -11.62 24.31
C SER A 71 -9.81 -12.76 25.36
N GLU A 72 -11.00 -13.29 25.65
CA GLU A 72 -11.19 -14.40 26.59
C GLU A 72 -10.44 -15.68 26.17
N VAL A 73 -10.29 -15.89 24.86
CA VAL A 73 -9.77 -17.14 24.27
C VAL A 73 -8.58 -16.92 23.34
N TRP A 74 -8.11 -15.68 23.21
CA TRP A 74 -7.04 -15.31 22.29
C TRP A 74 -6.18 -14.21 22.90
N PHE A 75 -4.87 -14.34 22.71
CA PHE A 75 -3.88 -13.40 23.21
C PHE A 75 -2.81 -13.23 22.14
N LYS A 76 -2.35 -12.00 21.95
CA LYS A 76 -1.26 -11.71 21.03
C LYS A 76 -0.52 -10.43 21.45
N ASP A 77 0.79 -10.57 21.68
CA ASP A 77 1.73 -9.47 21.77
C ASP A 77 2.12 -9.04 20.34
N THR A 78 1.92 -7.76 20.03
CA THR A 78 2.02 -7.22 18.67
C THR A 78 2.27 -5.72 18.68
N HIS A 79 2.52 -5.14 17.52
CA HIS A 79 2.43 -3.71 17.28
C HIS A 79 1.09 -3.34 16.65
N ILE A 80 0.60 -2.16 16.97
CA ILE A 80 -0.53 -1.52 16.30
C ILE A 80 -0.10 -0.20 15.69
N VAL A 81 -0.70 0.16 14.56
CA VAL A 81 -0.63 1.49 13.96
C VAL A 81 -1.69 2.38 14.61
N LEU A 82 -1.33 3.62 14.92
CA LEU A 82 -2.26 4.64 15.42
C LEU A 82 -2.51 5.67 14.31
N ASP A 83 -3.70 5.65 13.70
CA ASP A 83 -4.04 6.50 12.55
C ASP A 83 -5.32 7.32 12.78
N LEU A 84 -5.15 8.60 13.12
CA LEU A 84 -6.25 9.55 13.33
C LEU A 84 -7.04 9.90 12.06
N SER A 85 -6.60 9.49 10.88
CA SER A 85 -7.36 9.66 9.64
C SER A 85 -8.15 8.42 9.23
N MET A 86 -7.98 7.32 9.97
CA MET A 86 -8.60 6.04 9.63
C MET A 86 -10.07 6.03 10.05
N PRO A 87 -11.03 5.80 9.13
CA PRO A 87 -12.46 5.89 9.44
C PRO A 87 -13.00 4.65 10.18
N GLU A 88 -12.28 3.54 10.19
CA GLU A 88 -12.59 2.34 10.94
C GLU A 88 -12.10 2.44 12.39
N ALA A 89 -12.85 1.88 13.34
CA ALA A 89 -12.41 1.84 14.74
C ALA A 89 -11.13 1.01 14.89
N MET A 90 -11.11 -0.17 14.25
CA MET A 90 -9.93 -1.01 14.15
C MET A 90 -9.99 -1.86 12.89
N MET A 91 -8.88 -1.91 12.16
CA MET A 91 -8.62 -2.88 11.11
C MET A 91 -7.61 -3.90 11.58
N ILE A 92 -7.92 -5.18 11.43
CA ILE A 92 -7.03 -6.27 11.83
C ILE A 92 -6.61 -7.11 10.63
N ASN A 93 -5.35 -7.52 10.60
CA ASN A 93 -4.82 -8.44 9.62
C ASN A 93 -5.59 -9.76 9.67
N PRO A 94 -6.17 -10.25 8.56
CA PRO A 94 -6.89 -11.52 8.52
C PRO A 94 -6.07 -12.72 9.00
N SER A 95 -4.73 -12.69 8.84
CA SER A 95 -3.86 -13.77 9.29
C SER A 95 -3.67 -13.82 10.81
N ALA A 96 -4.13 -12.80 11.56
CA ALA A 96 -4.05 -12.77 13.02
C ALA A 96 -4.82 -13.93 13.68
N GLY A 97 -5.81 -14.49 12.98
CA GLY A 97 -6.63 -15.58 13.50
C GLY A 97 -7.39 -15.20 14.77
N LEU A 98 -7.83 -13.93 14.86
CA LEU A 98 -8.55 -13.37 16.00
C LEU A 98 -9.78 -14.22 16.36
N ARG A 99 -9.93 -14.50 17.66
CA ARG A 99 -11.06 -15.27 18.22
C ARG A 99 -11.59 -14.55 19.45
N PHE A 100 -12.88 -14.69 19.68
CA PHE A 100 -13.59 -14.13 20.84
C PHE A 100 -14.26 -15.24 21.64
N GLY A 101 -14.45 -15.01 22.94
CA GLY A 101 -15.38 -15.78 23.76
C GLY A 101 -16.82 -15.71 23.24
N SER A 102 -17.69 -16.58 23.75
CA SER A 102 -19.10 -16.63 23.34
C SER A 102 -19.85 -15.33 23.64
N ASP A 103 -19.54 -14.73 24.78
CA ASP A 103 -20.24 -13.56 25.32
C ASP A 103 -19.36 -12.30 25.33
N GLU A 104 -18.19 -12.40 24.70
CA GLU A 104 -17.23 -11.32 24.66
C GLU A 104 -17.59 -10.27 23.60
N ALA A 105 -17.82 -9.04 24.06
CA ALA A 105 -18.26 -7.92 23.25
C ALA A 105 -17.13 -6.99 22.79
N THR A 106 -15.96 -7.06 23.43
CA THR A 106 -14.83 -6.15 23.20
C THR A 106 -13.52 -6.92 23.02
N LEU A 107 -12.60 -6.34 22.25
CA LEU A 107 -11.20 -6.69 22.24
C LEU A 107 -10.45 -5.69 23.12
N LYS A 108 -9.58 -6.17 24.00
CA LYS A 108 -8.78 -5.32 24.88
C LYS A 108 -7.42 -5.06 24.25
N VAL A 109 -6.96 -3.82 24.32
CA VAL A 109 -5.64 -3.37 23.86
C VAL A 109 -4.90 -2.82 25.07
N ARG A 110 -3.84 -3.51 25.49
CA ARG A 110 -3.19 -3.28 26.79
C ARG A 110 -1.70 -3.02 26.69
N GLN A 111 -1.21 -2.16 27.57
CA GLN A 111 0.21 -2.01 27.89
C GLN A 111 0.34 -1.62 29.38
N GLU A 112 1.56 -1.51 29.90
CA GLU A 112 1.81 -0.96 31.22
C GLU A 112 1.27 0.48 31.30
N ASN A 113 0.26 0.71 32.15
CA ASN A 113 -0.45 1.99 32.27
C ASN A 113 -1.24 2.42 31.03
N PHE A 114 -1.72 1.46 30.23
CA PHE A 114 -2.59 1.72 29.09
C PHE A 114 -3.66 0.63 28.95
N ASP A 115 -4.92 1.03 28.78
CA ASP A 115 -6.04 0.11 28.51
C ASP A 115 -7.08 0.77 27.61
N LEU A 116 -7.40 0.09 26.51
CA LEU A 116 -8.51 0.41 25.61
C LEU A 116 -9.35 -0.84 25.35
N GLU A 117 -10.65 -0.65 25.24
CA GLU A 117 -11.61 -1.66 24.81
C GLU A 117 -12.28 -1.23 23.50
N ILE A 118 -12.15 -2.08 22.48
CA ILE A 118 -12.70 -1.84 21.14
C ILE A 118 -13.83 -2.83 20.91
N SER A 119 -15.02 -2.32 20.60
CA SER A 119 -16.19 -3.17 20.35
C SER A 119 -15.95 -4.12 19.16
N ARG A 120 -16.25 -5.42 19.37
CA ARG A 120 -16.11 -6.49 18.37
C ARG A 120 -16.83 -6.16 17.06
N SER A 121 -17.99 -5.50 17.11
CA SER A 121 -18.77 -5.14 15.92
C SER A 121 -18.12 -4.05 15.08
N ARG A 122 -17.11 -3.35 15.61
CA ARG A 122 -16.38 -2.27 14.93
C ARG A 122 -14.98 -2.68 14.46
N ILE A 123 -14.59 -3.93 14.70
CA ILE A 123 -13.35 -4.51 14.19
C ILE A 123 -13.66 -5.09 12.82
N VAL A 124 -12.93 -4.64 11.81
CA VAL A 124 -13.05 -5.16 10.45
C VAL A 124 -11.73 -5.77 10.01
N ASN A 125 -11.80 -6.65 9.00
CA ASN A 125 -10.59 -7.14 8.35
C ASN A 125 -9.92 -6.02 7.56
N GLU A 126 -8.61 -5.98 7.64
CA GLU A 126 -7.80 -5.09 6.81
C GLU A 126 -8.05 -5.36 5.33
N ARG A 127 -8.24 -4.29 4.55
CA ARG A 127 -8.40 -4.32 3.10
C ARG A 127 -7.06 -3.94 2.49
N GLY A 128 -6.16 -4.90 2.35
CA GLY A 128 -4.81 -4.66 1.84
C GLY A 128 -3.77 -5.44 2.63
N SER A 129 -2.53 -5.01 2.49
CA SER A 129 -1.36 -5.64 3.08
C SER A 129 -0.57 -4.73 4.01
N THR A 130 -1.04 -3.53 4.34
CA THR A 130 -0.28 -2.53 5.11
C THR A 130 0.38 -3.12 6.36
N THR A 131 -0.36 -3.83 7.20
CA THR A 131 0.23 -4.41 8.43
C THR A 131 1.20 -5.56 8.13
N SER A 132 0.90 -6.41 7.13
CA SER A 132 1.81 -7.47 6.67
C SER A 132 3.09 -6.89 6.08
N ASP A 133 2.98 -5.82 5.31
CA ASP A 133 4.07 -5.13 4.64
C ASP A 133 4.94 -4.42 5.66
N LEU A 134 4.35 -3.78 6.68
CA LEU A 134 5.11 -3.22 7.80
C LEU A 134 5.84 -4.29 8.59
N THR A 135 5.17 -5.42 8.88
CA THR A 135 5.79 -6.57 9.55
C THR A 135 6.98 -7.07 8.75
N ALA A 136 6.78 -7.34 7.45
CA ALA A 136 7.82 -7.81 6.58
C ALA A 136 8.95 -6.79 6.46
N ARG A 137 8.62 -5.51 6.23
CA ARG A 137 9.55 -4.39 5.98
C ARG A 137 10.30 -3.91 7.21
N TYR A 138 9.83 -4.18 8.42
CA TYR A 138 10.47 -3.67 9.62
C TYR A 138 10.74 -4.76 10.68
N ASP A 139 10.67 -6.04 10.32
CA ASP A 139 10.80 -7.19 11.24
C ASP A 139 11.92 -7.04 12.30
N ASN A 140 13.16 -6.79 11.88
CA ASN A 140 14.28 -6.60 12.81
C ASN A 140 14.12 -5.35 13.69
N PHE A 141 13.67 -4.22 13.12
CA PHE A 141 13.38 -2.99 13.88
C PHE A 141 12.24 -3.16 14.89
N LEU A 142 11.29 -4.04 14.55
CA LEU A 142 10.17 -4.45 15.37
C LEU A 142 10.51 -5.61 16.32
N ASN A 143 11.78 -6.05 16.38
CA ASN A 143 12.24 -7.16 17.21
C ASN A 143 11.46 -8.47 16.98
N GLN A 144 11.13 -8.77 15.72
CA GLN A 144 10.38 -9.97 15.30
C GLN A 144 8.97 -10.05 15.89
N ILE A 145 8.39 -8.89 16.21
CA ILE A 145 7.01 -8.76 16.65
C ILE A 145 6.23 -8.12 15.51
N ASP A 146 5.19 -8.82 15.08
CA ASP A 146 4.34 -8.40 13.98
C ASP A 146 3.61 -7.08 14.25
N VAL A 147 3.13 -6.45 13.18
CA VAL A 147 2.10 -5.42 13.19
C VAL A 147 0.81 -6.10 12.78
N LEU A 148 -0.23 -6.05 13.61
CA LEU A 148 -1.48 -6.78 13.32
C LEU A 148 -2.70 -5.90 13.15
N ALA A 149 -2.67 -4.65 13.61
CA ALA A 149 -3.85 -3.82 13.53
C ALA A 149 -3.54 -2.34 13.34
N ILE A 150 -4.55 -1.64 12.85
CA ILE A 150 -4.60 -0.19 12.71
C ILE A 150 -5.78 0.29 13.56
N VAL A 151 -5.53 1.15 14.55
CA VAL A 151 -6.56 1.77 15.39
C VAL A 151 -6.84 3.16 14.87
N GLY A 152 -8.11 3.44 14.59
CA GLY A 152 -8.52 4.63 13.87
C GLY A 152 -9.24 5.70 14.68
N TRP A 153 -9.64 6.76 13.97
CA TRP A 153 -10.36 7.91 14.51
C TRP A 153 -11.53 7.54 15.44
N PRO A 154 -12.43 6.59 15.12
CA PRO A 154 -13.58 6.35 15.96
C PRO A 154 -13.30 5.79 17.36
N VAL A 155 -12.06 5.35 17.61
CA VAL A 155 -11.56 5.02 18.95
C VAL A 155 -10.80 6.21 19.52
N LEU A 156 -9.83 6.72 18.76
CA LEU A 156 -8.88 7.73 19.23
C LEU A 156 -9.50 9.09 19.56
N HIS A 157 -10.57 9.50 18.86
CA HIS A 157 -11.23 10.79 19.11
C HIS A 157 -11.89 10.89 20.49
N ASN A 158 -12.14 9.76 21.17
CA ASN A 158 -12.72 9.75 22.52
C ASN A 158 -11.73 10.17 23.61
N PHE A 159 -10.52 10.58 23.26
CA PHE A 159 -9.45 10.93 24.19
C PHE A 159 -8.83 12.27 23.82
N GLY A 160 -8.36 13.00 24.83
CA GLY A 160 -7.31 13.98 24.62
C GLY A 160 -6.02 13.27 24.22
N LEU A 161 -5.21 13.87 23.36
CA LEU A 161 -3.99 13.29 22.84
C LEU A 161 -2.80 14.17 23.20
N THR A 162 -1.76 13.59 23.80
CA THR A 162 -0.41 14.15 23.75
C THR A 162 0.48 13.27 22.88
N LEU A 163 1.06 13.84 21.83
CA LEU A 163 2.01 13.16 20.95
C LEU A 163 3.37 13.87 20.99
N ASP A 164 4.41 13.12 21.34
CA ASP A 164 5.80 13.58 21.29
C ASP A 164 6.67 12.48 20.65
N ILE A 165 6.97 12.65 19.36
CA ILE A 165 7.76 11.68 18.60
C ILE A 165 9.22 11.66 19.06
N GLN A 166 9.76 12.80 19.51
CA GLN A 166 11.15 12.91 19.96
C GLN A 166 11.35 12.14 21.27
N GLU A 167 10.40 12.30 22.20
CA GLU A 167 10.36 11.54 23.46
C GLU A 167 9.82 10.11 23.27
N LYS A 168 9.40 9.74 22.05
CA LYS A 168 8.82 8.44 21.70
C LYS A 168 7.61 8.08 22.56
N LYS A 169 6.75 9.07 22.82
CA LYS A 169 5.58 8.90 23.69
C LYS A 169 4.30 9.37 23.03
N LEU A 170 3.24 8.61 23.30
CA LEU A 170 1.87 9.00 23.05
C LEU A 170 1.06 8.80 24.32
N VAL A 171 0.23 9.78 24.69
CA VAL A 171 -0.66 9.71 25.84
C VAL A 171 -2.08 9.94 25.37
N LEU A 172 -2.97 9.01 25.69
CA LEU A 172 -4.42 9.16 25.55
C LEU A 172 -4.99 9.54 26.91
N HIS A 173 -5.42 10.79 27.03
CA HIS A 173 -6.07 11.34 28.21
C HIS A 173 -7.57 11.06 28.14
N PRO A 174 -8.20 10.52 29.19
CA PRO A 174 -9.64 10.58 29.38
C PRO A 174 -10.24 11.93 28.98
N GLN A 175 -11.50 11.91 28.50
CA GLN A 175 -12.21 13.15 28.14
C GLN A 175 -12.20 14.14 29.32
N GLU A 176 -12.00 15.42 29.00
CA GLU A 176 -11.99 16.52 29.97
C GLU A 176 -10.82 16.51 30.97
N GLU A 177 -9.82 15.61 30.83
CA GLU A 177 -8.62 15.65 31.69
C GLU A 177 -7.63 16.75 31.27
N LEU A 178 -7.63 17.12 29.98
CA LEU A 178 -6.79 18.21 29.49
C LEU A 178 -7.46 19.56 29.76
N GLU A 179 -6.87 20.35 30.65
CA GLU A 179 -7.36 21.70 30.96
C GLU A 179 -6.85 22.73 29.91
N PRO A 180 -7.72 23.44 29.18
CA PRO A 180 -7.33 24.35 28.11
C PRO A 180 -6.32 25.42 28.54
N ASP A 181 -6.47 25.98 29.74
CA ASP A 181 -5.58 27.02 30.26
C ASP A 181 -4.18 26.48 30.58
N GLU A 182 -4.07 25.24 31.05
CA GLU A 182 -2.78 24.60 31.29
C GLU A 182 -2.05 24.32 29.98
N VAL A 183 -2.79 23.81 28.98
CA VAL A 183 -2.25 23.55 27.64
C VAL A 183 -1.81 24.85 26.97
N ARG A 184 -2.61 25.93 27.08
CA ARG A 184 -2.27 27.26 26.56
C ARG A 184 -0.99 27.81 27.18
N ASN A 185 -0.85 27.71 28.51
CA ASN A 185 0.33 28.20 29.21
C ASN A 185 1.58 27.34 28.98
N GLY A 186 1.40 26.06 28.63
CA GLY A 186 2.47 25.10 28.38
C GLY A 186 2.89 24.93 26.92
N SER A 187 2.26 25.65 25.98
CA SER A 187 2.50 25.52 24.54
C SER A 187 3.05 26.80 23.93
N ASP A 188 3.84 26.68 22.85
CA ASP A 188 4.30 27.85 22.09
C ASP A 188 3.14 28.50 21.32
N VAL A 189 2.23 27.68 20.79
CA VAL A 189 1.00 28.12 20.14
C VAL A 189 -0.19 27.32 20.67
N PHE A 190 -1.29 28.03 20.87
CA PHE A 190 -2.58 27.45 21.24
C PHE A 190 -3.63 27.85 20.20
N VAL A 191 -4.28 26.87 19.60
CA VAL A 191 -5.28 27.05 18.55
C VAL A 191 -6.62 26.50 19.03
N GLU A 192 -7.66 27.29 18.87
CA GLU A 192 -9.06 26.91 19.08
C GLU A 192 -9.79 26.79 17.74
N GLY A 193 -11.00 26.20 17.77
CA GLY A 193 -11.84 26.12 16.58
C GLY A 193 -11.49 24.94 15.68
N LEU A 194 -11.07 23.82 16.29
CA LEU A 194 -10.91 22.57 15.56
C LEU A 194 -12.22 22.15 14.92
N GLU A 195 -12.16 21.67 13.67
CA GLU A 195 -13.31 21.09 12.97
C GLU A 195 -13.15 19.58 12.88
N ILE A 196 -14.20 18.86 13.28
CA ILE A 196 -14.31 17.40 13.10
C ILE A 196 -15.36 17.16 12.04
N ILE A 197 -14.95 16.61 10.90
CA ILE A 197 -15.86 16.26 9.80
C ILE A 197 -15.60 14.82 9.43
N GLY A 198 -16.66 14.02 9.54
CA GLY A 198 -16.58 12.58 9.30
C GLY A 198 -15.59 11.91 10.26
N SER A 199 -14.44 11.49 9.73
CA SER A 199 -13.36 10.85 10.50
C SER A 199 -12.04 11.61 10.39
N SER A 200 -12.13 12.91 10.11
CA SER A 200 -10.99 13.79 9.90
C SER A 200 -11.03 14.95 10.90
N LEU A 201 -9.86 15.27 11.45
CA LEU A 201 -9.63 16.44 12.29
C LEU A 201 -8.95 17.53 11.47
N PHE A 202 -9.49 18.74 11.54
CA PHE A 202 -8.95 19.91 10.85
C PHE A 202 -8.54 20.99 11.87
N ILE A 203 -7.31 21.46 11.73
CA ILE A 203 -6.69 22.45 12.61
C ILE A 203 -6.58 23.78 11.85
N PRO A 204 -7.10 24.90 12.38
CA PRO A 204 -6.92 26.20 11.77
C PRO A 204 -5.44 26.57 11.61
N VAL A 205 -5.08 27.02 10.41
CA VAL A 205 -3.74 27.53 10.06
C VAL A 205 -3.89 28.83 9.29
N ASN A 206 -2.88 29.68 9.39
CA ASN A 206 -2.79 30.90 8.59
C ASN A 206 -1.65 30.81 7.59
N TYR A 207 -1.79 31.52 6.48
CA TYR A 207 -0.74 31.64 5.48
C TYR A 207 -0.71 33.03 4.83
N SER A 208 0.31 33.26 4.01
CA SER A 208 0.71 34.54 3.39
C SER A 208 -0.43 35.56 3.22
N GLY A 209 -0.31 36.70 3.89
CA GLY A 209 -1.29 37.79 3.84
C GLY A 209 -2.44 37.68 4.86
N GLY A 210 -2.29 36.82 5.88
CA GLY A 210 -3.29 36.64 6.94
C GLY A 210 -4.52 35.85 6.49
N GLN A 211 -4.40 35.07 5.42
CA GLN A 211 -5.47 34.18 4.95
C GLN A 211 -5.56 32.98 5.90
N SER A 212 -6.78 32.58 6.25
CA SER A 212 -7.04 31.42 7.09
C SER A 212 -7.46 30.22 6.24
N ALA A 213 -6.97 29.04 6.62
CA ALA A 213 -7.25 27.76 6.01
C ALA A 213 -7.17 26.67 7.09
N PHE A 214 -7.22 25.41 6.67
CA PHE A 214 -7.14 24.26 7.55
C PHE A 214 -5.97 23.34 7.19
N MET A 215 -5.35 22.79 8.22
CA MET A 215 -4.51 21.61 8.13
C MET A 215 -5.35 20.38 8.48
N LYS A 216 -5.40 19.38 7.59
CA LYS A 216 -5.91 18.06 7.94
C LYS A 216 -4.87 17.35 8.82
N PHE A 217 -5.23 17.04 10.06
CA PHE A 217 -4.37 16.33 10.99
C PHE A 217 -4.44 14.82 10.72
N LYS A 218 -3.28 14.18 10.64
CA LYS A 218 -3.13 12.76 10.32
C LYS A 218 -1.85 12.22 10.96
N THR A 219 -1.88 10.97 11.43
CA THR A 219 -0.74 10.30 12.10
C THR A 219 -0.11 9.16 11.27
N SER A 220 -0.48 9.07 10.00
CA SER A 220 0.19 8.23 9.00
C SER A 220 0.51 9.02 7.73
N GLY A 221 1.44 8.53 6.92
CA GLY A 221 2.01 9.30 5.82
C GLY A 221 3.15 10.19 6.32
N TYR A 222 4.27 10.14 5.61
CA TYR A 222 5.48 10.80 6.07
C TYR A 222 5.49 12.29 5.69
N HIS A 223 5.16 12.57 4.43
CA HIS A 223 5.17 13.92 3.88
C HIS A 223 4.04 14.76 4.43
N THR A 224 4.38 15.99 4.79
CA THR A 224 3.37 17.03 4.94
C THR A 224 3.09 17.57 3.55
N VAL A 225 1.86 17.38 3.10
CA VAL A 225 1.47 17.72 1.74
C VAL A 225 0.79 19.08 1.74
N LEU A 226 1.25 19.99 0.90
CA LEU A 226 0.76 21.35 0.74
C LEU A 226 -0.11 21.44 -0.50
N ASN A 227 -1.25 22.12 -0.40
CA ASN A 227 -2.16 22.31 -1.51
C ASN A 227 -1.60 23.31 -2.51
N ARG A 228 -1.17 22.79 -3.66
CA ARG A 228 -0.53 23.58 -4.71
C ARG A 228 -1.47 24.65 -5.28
N GLU A 229 -2.77 24.41 -5.31
CA GLU A 229 -3.74 25.37 -5.88
C GLU A 229 -3.82 26.69 -5.08
N LEU A 230 -3.40 26.67 -3.82
CA LEU A 230 -3.37 27.86 -2.95
C LEU A 230 -2.02 28.60 -2.99
N LEU A 231 -1.06 28.10 -3.78
CA LEU A 231 0.26 28.71 -3.95
C LEU A 231 0.26 29.55 -5.22
N ASP A 232 -0.03 30.85 -5.11
CA ASP A 232 0.01 31.82 -6.21
C ASP A 232 1.34 31.75 -7.01
N ASP A 233 1.39 31.11 -8.19
CA ASP A 233 2.53 31.04 -9.14
C ASP A 233 3.96 30.85 -8.55
N ARG A 234 4.10 30.49 -7.27
CA ARG A 234 5.40 30.31 -6.60
C ARG A 234 6.01 29.02 -7.10
N GLU A 235 6.81 29.14 -8.17
CA GLU A 235 7.48 28.04 -8.86
C GLU A 235 8.32 27.14 -7.94
N SER A 236 8.75 27.64 -6.78
CA SER A 236 9.58 26.88 -5.83
C SER A 236 8.82 25.83 -5.03
N GLY A 237 7.47 25.85 -4.97
CA GLY A 237 6.69 24.89 -4.18
C GLY A 237 6.92 24.97 -2.66
N VAL A 238 7.78 25.88 -2.19
CA VAL A 238 8.06 26.12 -0.78
C VAL A 238 7.19 27.30 -0.32
N LEU A 239 6.16 27.00 0.45
CA LEU A 239 5.42 28.03 1.18
C LEU A 239 6.24 28.41 2.41
N ASP A 240 7.01 29.49 2.30
CA ASP A 240 7.80 30.05 3.40
C ASP A 240 6.94 30.71 4.50
N GLU A 241 5.61 30.65 4.44
CA GLU A 241 4.73 31.44 5.30
C GLU A 241 3.45 30.68 5.65
N ALA A 242 3.56 29.46 6.18
CA ALA A 242 2.46 28.78 6.89
C ALA A 242 2.69 28.86 8.40
N TYR A 243 1.67 29.21 9.16
CA TYR A 243 1.74 29.40 10.61
C TYR A 243 0.59 28.67 11.31
N PHE A 244 0.83 28.17 12.52
CA PHE A 244 -0.24 27.62 13.36
C PHE A 244 -1.09 28.74 13.98
N GLY A 245 -2.41 28.57 13.91
CA GLY A 245 -3.36 29.51 14.52
C GLY A 245 -3.38 30.88 13.86
N PHE A 246 -3.90 31.86 14.60
CA PHE A 246 -4.05 33.24 14.11
C PHE A 246 -2.81 34.12 14.32
N ASP A 247 -1.89 33.67 15.16
CA ASP A 247 -0.66 34.36 15.51
C ASP A 247 0.48 33.79 14.65
N GLU A 248 1.23 34.65 13.96
CA GLU A 248 2.34 34.25 13.07
C GLU A 248 3.60 33.81 13.86
N SER A 249 3.42 33.33 15.09
CA SER A 249 4.50 33.06 16.05
C SER A 249 5.21 31.73 15.81
N LEU A 250 4.54 30.74 15.19
CA LEU A 250 5.13 29.43 14.92
C LEU A 250 4.90 29.00 13.48
N LYS A 251 5.96 29.14 12.69
CA LYS A 251 5.98 28.79 11.28
C LYS A 251 6.11 27.27 11.11
N VAL A 252 5.20 26.67 10.35
CA VAL A 252 5.15 25.23 10.05
C VAL A 252 6.37 24.81 9.24
N SER A 253 6.74 25.61 8.24
CA SER A 253 7.84 25.29 7.32
C SER A 253 9.23 25.46 7.94
N ASP A 254 9.34 25.99 9.17
CA ASP A 254 10.61 26.03 9.90
C ASP A 254 11.04 24.65 10.40
N MET A 255 10.09 23.72 10.53
CA MET A 255 10.31 22.41 11.16
C MET A 255 10.10 21.24 10.22
N ALA A 256 9.39 21.45 9.11
CA ALA A 256 9.07 20.40 8.17
C ALA A 256 9.08 20.87 6.73
N ALA A 257 9.43 19.94 5.85
CA ALA A 257 9.24 20.10 4.43
C ALA A 257 7.76 20.10 4.08
N LEU A 258 7.38 20.97 3.17
CA LEU A 258 6.03 21.03 2.61
C LEU A 258 6.09 20.55 1.16
N PHE A 259 5.39 19.45 0.86
CA PHE A 259 5.41 18.84 -0.45
C PHE A 259 4.19 19.28 -1.27
N PRO A 260 4.36 20.07 -2.34
CA PRO A 260 3.23 20.59 -3.09
C PRO A 260 2.52 19.48 -3.88
N GLN A 261 1.22 19.33 -3.67
CA GLN A 261 0.36 18.45 -4.46
C GLN A 261 -0.98 19.12 -4.76
N ASP A 262 -1.62 18.69 -5.83
CA ASP A 262 -2.99 19.07 -6.16
C ASP A 262 -3.98 18.22 -5.33
N LEU A 263 -4.21 18.65 -4.09
CA LEU A 263 -5.01 17.91 -3.12
C LEU A 263 -6.46 17.73 -3.59
N TYR A 264 -7.07 18.78 -4.14
CA TYR A 264 -8.46 18.74 -4.57
C TYR A 264 -8.66 17.81 -5.75
N THR A 265 -7.79 17.86 -6.76
CA THR A 265 -7.84 16.92 -7.88
C THR A 265 -7.64 15.48 -7.41
N GLN A 266 -6.68 15.22 -6.52
CA GLN A 266 -6.47 13.87 -5.99
C GLN A 266 -7.68 13.33 -5.24
N TRP A 267 -8.25 14.13 -4.33
CA TRP A 267 -9.45 13.74 -3.58
C TRP A 267 -10.65 13.50 -4.48
N TRP A 268 -10.84 14.34 -5.49
CA TRP A 268 -11.96 14.20 -6.41
C TRP A 268 -11.80 13.00 -7.35
N ASN A 269 -10.58 12.71 -7.78
CA ASN A 269 -10.26 11.51 -8.55
C ASN A 269 -10.51 10.25 -7.72
N ALA A 270 -10.01 10.19 -6.48
CA ALA A 270 -10.24 9.07 -5.57
C ALA A 270 -11.72 8.84 -5.29
N TYR A 271 -12.48 9.91 -5.05
CA TYR A 271 -13.93 9.84 -4.86
C TYR A 271 -14.65 9.33 -6.12
N SER A 272 -14.26 9.83 -7.29
CA SER A 272 -14.85 9.44 -8.58
C SER A 272 -14.60 7.96 -8.90
N GLU A 273 -13.38 7.48 -8.65
CA GLU A 273 -13.04 6.05 -8.77
C GLU A 273 -13.87 5.20 -7.80
N ALA A 274 -13.94 5.60 -6.52
CA ALA A 274 -14.73 4.88 -5.52
C ALA A 274 -16.22 4.83 -5.90
N ARG A 275 -16.78 5.91 -6.46
CA ARG A 275 -18.17 5.95 -6.96
C ARG A 275 -18.38 5.03 -8.16
N ALA A 276 -17.41 4.93 -9.07
CA ALA A 276 -17.48 4.00 -10.18
C ALA A 276 -17.48 2.54 -9.70
N THR A 277 -16.62 2.21 -8.75
CA THR A 277 -16.57 0.88 -8.12
C THR A 277 -17.85 0.56 -7.33
N GLU A 278 -18.34 1.50 -6.52
CA GLU A 278 -19.61 1.38 -5.78
C GLU A 278 -20.74 1.05 -6.74
N LYS A 279 -20.83 1.75 -7.89
CA LYS A 279 -21.85 1.51 -8.90
C LYS A 279 -21.80 0.07 -9.44
N LEU A 280 -20.62 -0.42 -9.82
CA LEU A 280 -20.45 -1.79 -10.32
C LEU A 280 -20.85 -2.84 -9.26
N MET A 281 -20.44 -2.62 -8.01
CA MET A 281 -20.82 -3.51 -6.91
C MET A 281 -22.32 -3.48 -6.63
N ARG A 282 -22.97 -2.30 -6.66
CA ARG A 282 -24.42 -2.18 -6.52
C ARG A 282 -25.17 -2.98 -7.58
N GLU A 283 -24.75 -2.87 -8.84
CA GLU A 283 -25.33 -3.65 -9.95
C GLU A 283 -25.18 -5.17 -9.70
N GLN A 284 -24.03 -5.60 -9.20
CA GLN A 284 -23.81 -7.00 -8.84
C GLN A 284 -24.70 -7.47 -7.68
N PHE A 285 -24.78 -6.70 -6.59
CA PHE A 285 -25.62 -7.03 -5.44
C PHE A 285 -27.11 -7.07 -5.82
N GLU A 286 -27.55 -6.16 -6.70
CA GLU A 286 -28.91 -6.15 -7.25
C GLU A 286 -29.20 -7.42 -8.07
N GLN A 287 -28.28 -7.84 -8.95
CA GLN A 287 -28.39 -9.09 -9.72
C GLN A 287 -28.49 -10.33 -8.82
N GLU A 288 -27.82 -10.30 -7.66
CA GLU A 288 -27.84 -11.37 -6.67
C GLU A 288 -29.03 -11.28 -5.70
N GLY A 289 -29.87 -10.25 -5.80
CA GLY A 289 -31.00 -10.01 -4.90
C GLY A 289 -30.59 -9.70 -3.46
N ARG A 290 -29.39 -9.14 -3.25
CA ARG A 290 -28.82 -8.80 -1.94
C ARG A 290 -28.85 -7.29 -1.72
N PRO A 291 -29.13 -6.80 -0.49
CA PRO A 291 -29.01 -5.38 -0.20
C PRO A 291 -27.54 -4.95 -0.26
N PHE A 292 -27.28 -3.76 -0.81
CA PHE A 292 -25.94 -3.19 -0.85
C PHE A 292 -25.49 -2.76 0.55
N PRO A 293 -24.33 -3.21 1.05
CA PRO A 293 -23.82 -2.80 2.36
C PRO A 293 -23.45 -1.31 2.40
N GLU A 294 -23.90 -0.58 3.42
CA GLU A 294 -23.59 0.84 3.62
C GLU A 294 -22.08 1.11 3.73
N GLN A 295 -21.31 0.15 4.24
CA GLN A 295 -19.85 0.26 4.38
C GLN A 295 -19.10 0.22 3.04
N LEU A 296 -19.80 -0.06 1.94
CA LEU A 296 -19.24 -0.02 0.58
C LEU A 296 -19.65 1.26 -0.17
N GLU A 297 -20.40 2.17 0.46
CA GLU A 297 -20.74 3.46 -0.15
C GLU A 297 -19.51 4.36 -0.26
N ALA A 298 -19.30 4.93 -1.44
CA ALA A 298 -18.23 5.90 -1.63
C ALA A 298 -18.59 7.20 -0.91
N LYS A 299 -17.79 7.54 0.08
CA LYS A 299 -17.95 8.76 0.86
C LYS A 299 -17.26 9.92 0.17
N ARG A 300 -17.93 11.08 0.15
CA ARG A 300 -17.28 12.32 -0.30
C ARG A 300 -16.09 12.62 0.60
N PRO A 301 -15.04 13.28 0.08
CA PRO A 301 -13.96 13.78 0.90
C PRO A 301 -14.51 14.71 1.99
N ASP A 302 -14.01 14.56 3.21
CA ASP A 302 -14.28 15.49 4.30
C ASP A 302 -13.71 16.87 3.91
N GLN A 303 -14.57 17.89 3.86
CA GLN A 303 -14.19 19.26 3.51
C GLN A 303 -14.57 20.21 4.65
N PRO A 304 -13.59 20.94 5.24
CA PRO A 304 -13.85 21.93 6.27
C PRO A 304 -14.60 23.15 5.74
N SER A 305 -14.98 24.05 6.66
CA SER A 305 -15.67 25.29 6.31
C SER A 305 -14.83 26.24 5.44
N GLY A 306 -13.51 26.04 5.40
CA GLY A 306 -12.56 26.78 4.56
C GLY A 306 -11.69 25.86 3.70
N ASP A 307 -10.67 26.44 3.08
CA ASP A 307 -9.75 25.69 2.22
C ASP A 307 -8.84 24.78 3.04
N VAL A 308 -8.45 23.64 2.48
CA VAL A 308 -7.41 22.79 3.09
C VAL A 308 -6.08 23.21 2.51
N LEU A 309 -5.27 23.85 3.36
CA LEU A 309 -3.93 24.28 3.00
C LEU A 309 -2.96 23.10 2.96
N LEU A 310 -2.99 22.22 3.94
CA LEU A 310 -2.04 21.12 4.01
C LEU A 310 -2.60 19.88 4.74
N ILE A 311 -2.02 18.72 4.46
CA ILE A 311 -2.25 17.46 5.18
C ILE A 311 -0.99 17.17 5.98
N ALA A 312 -1.11 17.07 7.30
CA ALA A 312 0.01 16.76 8.17
C ALA A 312 0.55 15.35 7.87
N GLY A 313 1.87 15.25 7.75
CA GLY A 313 2.58 13.98 7.80
C GLY A 313 3.51 13.92 9.01
N LEU A 314 4.17 12.78 9.20
CA LEU A 314 5.13 12.58 10.29
C LEU A 314 6.26 13.62 10.29
N SER A 315 6.61 14.20 9.14
CA SER A 315 7.56 15.30 9.04
C SER A 315 7.19 16.50 9.92
N VAL A 316 5.94 16.99 9.83
CA VAL A 316 5.43 18.05 10.73
C VAL A 316 5.26 17.50 12.12
N LEU A 317 4.71 16.29 12.29
CA LEU A 317 4.47 15.77 13.63
C LEU A 317 5.76 15.60 14.45
N ALA A 318 6.88 15.24 13.82
CA ALA A 318 8.17 15.07 14.48
C ALA A 318 8.81 16.41 14.91
N GLY A 319 8.33 17.53 14.36
CA GLY A 319 8.77 18.89 14.69
C GLY A 319 8.18 19.49 15.93
N TYR A 320 7.11 18.91 16.44
CA TYR A 320 6.37 19.48 17.53
C TYR A 320 5.89 18.42 18.50
N ARG A 321 5.74 18.83 19.75
CA ARG A 321 4.90 18.15 20.72
C ARG A 321 3.48 18.70 20.55
N TRP A 322 2.53 17.78 20.40
CA TRP A 322 1.13 18.09 20.19
C TRP A 322 0.34 17.73 21.44
N VAL A 323 -0.51 18.63 21.90
CA VAL A 323 -1.47 18.37 22.99
C VAL A 323 -2.84 18.83 22.49
N LEU A 324 -3.72 17.92 22.10
CA LEU A 324 -5.01 18.27 21.51
C LEU A 324 -6.17 17.55 22.19
N ASP A 325 -7.32 18.21 22.24
CA ASP A 325 -8.59 17.62 22.67
C ASP A 325 -9.64 17.95 21.60
N PRO A 326 -10.06 16.95 20.79
CA PRO A 326 -11.05 17.18 19.74
C PRO A 326 -12.43 17.54 20.29
N HIS A 327 -12.80 17.07 21.48
CA HIS A 327 -14.10 17.35 22.09
C HIS A 327 -14.18 18.77 22.66
N GLN A 328 -13.09 19.23 23.28
CA GLN A 328 -12.97 20.61 23.75
C GLN A 328 -12.57 21.58 22.64
N GLY A 329 -12.15 21.07 21.48
CA GLY A 329 -11.95 21.85 20.26
C GLY A 329 -10.67 22.70 20.26
N PHE A 330 -9.59 22.22 20.90
CA PHE A 330 -8.30 22.93 20.95
C PHE A 330 -7.08 22.04 20.67
N VAL A 331 -5.98 22.70 20.30
CA VAL A 331 -4.64 22.11 20.21
C VAL A 331 -3.58 23.09 20.73
N GLY A 332 -2.68 22.59 21.57
CA GLY A 332 -1.41 23.17 21.93
C GLY A 332 -0.27 22.55 21.13
N VAL A 333 0.62 23.39 20.61
CA VAL A 333 1.78 22.99 19.81
C VAL A 333 3.03 23.57 20.45
N THR A 334 4.02 22.74 20.73
CA THR A 334 5.32 23.15 21.26
C THR A 334 6.42 22.67 20.34
N ARG A 335 7.33 23.54 19.93
CA ARG A 335 8.49 23.21 19.10
C ARG A 335 9.41 22.26 19.85
N THR A 336 9.85 21.18 19.21
CA THR A 336 10.89 20.31 19.76
C THR A 336 12.24 20.66 19.12
N LEU A 337 13.29 20.82 19.94
CA LEU A 337 14.60 21.37 19.52
C LEU A 337 15.34 20.56 18.43
N ASN A 338 14.83 19.40 18.04
CA ASN A 338 15.55 18.41 17.23
C ASN A 338 14.92 18.09 15.86
N SER A 339 13.85 18.75 15.41
CA SER A 339 13.47 18.56 14.00
C SER A 339 14.29 19.47 13.11
N ASN A 340 15.55 19.09 12.94
CA ASN A 340 16.22 19.46 11.72
C ASN A 340 15.44 18.78 10.61
N TYR A 341 14.61 19.57 9.92
CA TYR A 341 14.35 19.35 8.52
C TYR A 341 15.66 18.86 7.89
N SER A 342 15.69 17.59 7.49
CA SER A 342 16.93 17.01 7.05
C SER A 342 17.25 17.65 5.69
N GLU A 343 18.49 18.08 5.48
CA GLU A 343 18.93 18.55 4.16
C GLU A 343 18.67 17.49 3.07
N ALA A 344 18.68 16.20 3.46
CA ALA A 344 18.29 15.10 2.59
C ALA A 344 16.80 15.13 2.21
N ASP A 345 15.90 15.42 3.14
CA ASP A 345 14.46 15.59 2.88
C ASP A 345 14.28 16.73 1.84
N HIS A 346 14.97 17.86 2.01
CA HIS A 346 14.95 18.95 1.03
C HIS A 346 15.37 18.53 -0.36
N GLN A 347 16.55 17.91 -0.45
CA GLN A 347 17.12 17.47 -1.72
C GLN A 347 16.19 16.48 -2.43
N PHE A 348 15.61 15.55 -1.68
CA PHE A 348 14.62 14.62 -2.20
C PHE A 348 13.42 15.36 -2.79
N TYR A 349 12.81 16.31 -2.08
CA TYR A 349 11.64 17.02 -2.58
C TYR A 349 11.94 17.89 -3.79
N MET A 350 13.08 18.58 -3.80
CA MET A 350 13.50 19.36 -4.96
C MET A 350 13.68 18.46 -6.19
N ALA A 351 14.30 17.28 -6.02
CA ALA A 351 14.42 16.29 -7.09
C ALA A 351 13.04 15.75 -7.51
N SER A 352 12.17 15.39 -6.56
CA SER A 352 10.83 14.85 -6.81
C SER A 352 9.93 15.83 -7.58
N VAL A 353 9.88 17.09 -7.16
CA VAL A 353 9.06 18.14 -7.81
C VAL A 353 9.55 18.39 -9.23
N SER A 354 10.87 18.35 -9.47
CA SER A 354 11.42 18.51 -10.81
C SER A 354 11.06 17.38 -11.78
N ARG A 355 10.68 16.20 -11.25
CA ARG A 355 10.53 14.93 -12.00
C ARG A 355 11.75 14.62 -12.88
N ASP A 356 12.94 15.08 -12.48
CA ASP A 356 14.19 14.79 -13.15
C ASP A 356 14.83 13.53 -12.54
N VAL A 357 15.01 12.51 -13.37
CA VAL A 357 15.57 11.24 -12.94
C VAL A 357 17.03 11.38 -12.50
N ASP A 358 17.82 12.24 -13.12
CA ASP A 358 19.22 12.42 -12.74
C ASP A 358 19.36 13.12 -11.38
N GLU A 359 18.48 14.07 -11.07
CA GLU A 359 18.44 14.68 -9.72
C GLU A 359 17.98 13.68 -8.65
N LEU A 360 17.05 12.77 -8.97
CA LEU A 360 16.66 11.69 -8.06
C LEU A 360 17.82 10.71 -7.81
N PHE A 361 18.58 10.33 -8.84
CA PHE A 361 19.79 9.52 -8.68
C PHE A 361 20.84 10.20 -7.82
N LYS A 362 21.14 11.46 -8.12
CA LYS A 362 22.08 12.27 -7.34
C LYS A 362 21.64 12.40 -5.88
N PHE A 363 20.34 12.51 -5.62
CA PHE A 363 19.81 12.45 -4.26
C PHE A 363 20.13 11.11 -3.58
N MET A 364 19.85 9.98 -4.23
CA MET A 364 20.10 8.63 -3.68
C MET A 364 21.60 8.38 -3.42
N GLU A 365 22.47 8.84 -4.31
CA GLU A 365 23.93 8.74 -4.18
C GLU A 365 24.47 9.56 -3.02
N ASN A 366 23.96 10.79 -2.83
CA ASN A 366 24.40 11.67 -1.76
C ASN A 366 23.81 11.29 -0.40
N ASN A 367 22.67 10.61 -0.38
CA ASN A 367 21.92 10.31 0.83
C ASN A 367 21.51 8.82 0.89
N PRO A 368 22.45 7.86 0.82
CA PRO A 368 22.13 6.43 0.76
C PRO A 368 21.47 5.91 2.04
N GLU A 369 21.64 6.59 3.18
CA GLU A 369 20.96 6.24 4.44
C GLU A 369 19.62 6.96 4.61
N SER A 370 19.22 7.81 3.65
CA SER A 370 17.95 8.49 3.73
C SER A 370 16.81 7.51 3.54
N ARG A 371 15.78 7.65 4.37
CA ARG A 371 14.51 6.92 4.20
C ARG A 371 13.84 7.17 2.85
N HIS A 372 14.15 8.27 2.17
CA HIS A 372 13.52 8.64 0.90
C HIS A 372 14.13 7.90 -0.29
N VAL A 373 15.16 7.07 -0.10
CA VAL A 373 15.74 6.28 -1.19
C VAL A 373 14.69 5.39 -1.84
N GLU A 374 13.87 4.66 -1.08
CA GLU A 374 12.84 3.79 -1.67
C GLU A 374 11.81 4.55 -2.50
N GLU A 375 11.41 5.73 -2.01
CA GLU A 375 10.46 6.59 -2.70
C GLU A 375 11.07 7.21 -3.96
N ALA A 376 12.33 7.65 -3.89
CA ALA A 376 13.09 8.13 -5.03
C ALA A 376 13.22 7.05 -6.11
N VAL A 377 13.51 5.79 -5.73
CA VAL A 377 13.53 4.66 -6.67
C VAL A 377 12.15 4.48 -7.32
N SER A 378 11.08 4.54 -6.52
CA SER A 378 9.73 4.38 -7.05
C SER A 378 9.36 5.48 -8.04
N GLN A 379 9.79 6.72 -7.77
CA GLN A 379 9.60 7.84 -8.69
C GLN A 379 10.46 7.72 -9.95
N VAL A 380 11.74 7.35 -9.82
CA VAL A 380 12.61 7.05 -10.98
C VAL A 380 11.97 5.96 -11.84
N PHE A 381 11.45 4.92 -11.22
CA PHE A 381 10.78 3.83 -11.92
C PHE A 381 9.54 4.33 -12.65
N ALA A 382 8.62 5.02 -11.97
CA ALA A 382 7.41 5.56 -12.60
C ALA A 382 7.72 6.52 -13.75
N ILE A 383 8.59 7.51 -13.52
CA ILE A 383 8.99 8.51 -14.54
C ILE A 383 9.72 7.82 -15.71
N GLY A 384 10.57 6.84 -15.42
CA GLY A 384 11.32 6.10 -16.42
C GLY A 384 10.43 5.22 -17.29
N MET A 385 9.40 4.59 -16.72
CA MET A 385 8.39 3.84 -17.46
C MET A 385 7.54 4.76 -18.36
N GLU A 386 7.22 5.98 -17.90
CA GLU A 386 6.50 6.98 -18.70
C GLU A 386 7.35 7.55 -19.84
N SER A 387 8.64 7.79 -19.57
CA SER A 387 9.56 8.50 -20.48
C SER A 387 10.38 7.57 -21.37
N GLY A 388 10.33 6.25 -21.14
CA GLY A 388 11.11 5.26 -21.88
C GLY A 388 12.61 5.32 -21.57
N ILE A 389 12.96 5.48 -20.29
CA ILE A 389 14.36 5.44 -19.84
C ILE A 389 14.93 4.02 -20.01
N ASP A 390 16.23 3.95 -20.23
CA ASP A 390 16.97 2.71 -20.38
C ASP A 390 16.76 1.74 -19.19
N GLU A 391 16.63 0.46 -19.50
CA GLU A 391 16.31 -0.56 -18.52
C GLU A 391 17.44 -0.80 -17.51
N ASP A 392 18.71 -0.67 -17.92
CA ASP A 392 19.84 -0.81 -16.99
C ASP A 392 19.78 0.31 -15.93
N ARG A 393 19.33 1.50 -16.32
CA ARG A 393 19.11 2.62 -15.39
C ARG A 393 17.96 2.34 -14.44
N LEU A 394 16.87 1.73 -14.89
CA LEU A 394 15.77 1.30 -14.01
C LEU A 394 16.22 0.21 -13.02
N VAL A 395 17.03 -0.75 -13.48
CA VAL A 395 17.63 -1.79 -12.64
C VAL A 395 18.57 -1.17 -11.62
N GLU A 396 19.38 -0.18 -12.00
CA GLU A 396 20.27 0.56 -11.11
C GLU A 396 19.49 1.24 -9.99
N ALA A 397 18.38 1.92 -10.30
CA ALA A 397 17.51 2.50 -9.29
C ALA A 397 17.00 1.44 -8.30
N ILE A 398 16.49 0.31 -8.82
CA ILE A 398 16.02 -0.79 -7.95
C ILE A 398 17.16 -1.32 -7.07
N GLN A 399 18.40 -1.37 -7.57
CA GLN A 399 19.56 -1.76 -6.77
C GLN A 399 19.88 -0.76 -5.64
N PHE A 400 19.69 0.55 -5.83
CA PHE A 400 19.76 1.52 -4.73
C PHE A 400 18.76 1.18 -3.63
N GLY A 401 17.50 0.97 -4.00
CA GLY A 401 16.44 0.58 -3.07
C GLY A 401 16.72 -0.74 -2.35
N MET A 402 17.32 -1.71 -3.04
CA MET A 402 17.76 -2.96 -2.42
C MET A 402 18.89 -2.77 -1.42
N ASN A 403 19.85 -1.89 -1.70
CA ASN A 403 21.02 -1.70 -0.84
C ASN A 403 20.68 -1.04 0.49
N VAL A 404 19.59 -0.27 0.56
CA VAL A 404 19.07 0.29 1.82
C VAL A 404 18.18 -0.68 2.60
N ASN A 405 17.80 -1.79 1.96
CA ASN A 405 17.03 -2.85 2.56
C ASN A 405 17.92 -3.92 3.19
N GLU A 406 17.41 -4.55 4.25
CA GLU A 406 18.06 -5.72 4.84
C GLU A 406 18.12 -6.88 3.83
N GLU A 407 19.18 -7.68 3.84
CA GLU A 407 19.44 -8.74 2.84
C GLU A 407 18.23 -9.68 2.65
N ARG A 408 17.54 -10.02 3.74
CA ARG A 408 16.35 -10.90 3.70
C ARG A 408 15.16 -10.29 2.96
N ARG A 409 15.09 -8.96 2.81
CA ARG A 409 14.00 -8.24 2.14
C ARG A 409 14.28 -7.86 0.70
N GLN A 410 15.54 -7.86 0.30
CA GLN A 410 15.93 -7.45 -1.05
C GLN A 410 15.15 -8.21 -2.13
N PHE A 411 14.85 -9.49 -1.91
CA PHE A 411 14.06 -10.24 -2.87
C PHE A 411 12.61 -9.75 -2.99
N MET A 412 11.91 -9.49 -1.86
CA MET A 412 10.53 -8.99 -1.89
C MET A 412 10.47 -7.63 -2.58
N TYR A 413 11.43 -6.75 -2.27
CA TYR A 413 11.54 -5.45 -2.92
C TYR A 413 11.63 -5.57 -4.45
N VAL A 414 12.48 -6.46 -4.97
CA VAL A 414 12.58 -6.69 -6.43
C VAL A 414 11.31 -7.33 -6.98
N LEU A 415 10.69 -8.25 -6.24
CA LEU A 415 9.47 -8.94 -6.66
C LEU A 415 8.29 -7.98 -6.84
N ASP A 416 8.19 -6.92 -6.02
CA ASP A 416 7.11 -5.93 -6.14
C ASP A 416 7.15 -5.23 -7.51
N TYR A 417 8.34 -4.81 -7.97
CA TYR A 417 8.50 -4.25 -9.32
C TYR A 417 8.31 -5.30 -10.41
N LEU A 418 8.88 -6.50 -10.24
CA LEU A 418 8.80 -7.58 -11.22
C LEU A 418 7.36 -8.03 -11.47
N PHE A 419 6.59 -8.26 -10.41
CA PHE A 419 5.20 -8.69 -10.52
C PHE A 419 4.26 -7.54 -10.89
N GLY A 420 4.58 -6.30 -10.51
CA GLY A 420 3.90 -5.12 -11.02
C GLY A 420 3.98 -5.02 -12.55
N LEU A 421 5.18 -5.23 -13.13
CA LEU A 421 5.38 -5.27 -14.57
C LEU A 421 4.67 -6.45 -15.26
N ALA A 422 4.51 -7.57 -14.56
CA ALA A 422 3.90 -8.79 -15.07
C ALA A 422 2.38 -8.89 -14.80
N ALA A 423 1.75 -7.84 -14.26
CA ALA A 423 0.35 -7.87 -13.83
C ALA A 423 -0.64 -7.95 -15.00
N ASP A 424 -0.30 -7.41 -16.18
CA ASP A 424 -1.11 -7.48 -17.39
C ASP A 424 -0.27 -7.81 -18.63
N GLU A 425 -0.91 -8.40 -19.64
CA GLU A 425 -0.24 -8.94 -20.83
C GLU A 425 0.45 -7.84 -21.67
N ALA A 426 -0.12 -6.63 -21.74
CA ALA A 426 0.44 -5.54 -22.53
C ALA A 426 1.71 -4.96 -21.87
N SER A 427 1.71 -4.81 -20.54
CA SER A 427 2.92 -4.46 -19.79
C SER A 427 3.97 -5.56 -19.88
N LEU A 428 3.55 -6.81 -19.75
CA LEU A 428 4.41 -7.99 -19.78
C LEU A 428 5.19 -8.09 -21.12
N GLU A 429 4.52 -7.84 -22.25
CA GLU A 429 5.15 -7.80 -23.58
C GLU A 429 6.12 -6.62 -23.73
N ARG A 430 5.67 -5.42 -23.35
CA ARG A 430 6.45 -4.18 -23.52
C ARG A 430 7.76 -4.19 -22.75
N ASN A 431 7.77 -4.80 -21.56
CA ASN A 431 8.87 -4.70 -20.60
C ASN A 431 9.67 -6.01 -20.49
N THR A 432 9.73 -6.77 -21.59
CA THR A 432 10.30 -8.12 -21.60
C THR A 432 11.75 -8.16 -21.11
N GLU A 433 12.61 -7.24 -21.55
CA GLU A 433 14.03 -7.20 -21.20
C GLU A 433 14.21 -6.80 -19.72
N LEU A 434 13.50 -5.77 -19.24
CA LEU A 434 13.49 -5.35 -17.84
C LEU A 434 13.01 -6.47 -16.89
N ILE A 435 11.95 -7.19 -17.26
CA ILE A 435 11.44 -8.35 -16.52
C ILE A 435 12.51 -9.45 -16.44
N ILE A 436 13.25 -9.70 -17.52
CA ILE A 436 14.35 -10.65 -17.52
C ILE A 436 15.46 -10.20 -16.58
N ALA A 437 15.82 -8.91 -16.59
CA ALA A 437 16.85 -8.36 -15.72
C ALA A 437 16.46 -8.48 -14.23
N LEU A 438 15.27 -8.06 -13.85
CA LEU A 438 14.76 -8.16 -12.47
C LEU A 438 14.54 -9.60 -12.01
N GLY A 439 14.06 -10.47 -12.90
CA GLY A 439 13.94 -11.90 -12.61
C GLY A 439 15.30 -12.55 -12.33
N LYS A 440 16.35 -12.22 -13.10
CA LYS A 440 17.71 -12.71 -12.80
C LYS A 440 18.26 -12.13 -11.50
N LEU A 441 18.00 -10.84 -11.25
CA LEU A 441 18.45 -10.15 -10.04
C LEU A 441 17.85 -10.78 -8.77
N SER A 442 16.56 -11.15 -8.80
CA SER A 442 15.85 -11.72 -7.64
C SER A 442 16.22 -13.17 -7.32
N LEU A 443 16.55 -14.01 -8.31
CA LEU A 443 16.76 -15.46 -8.10
C LEU A 443 17.81 -15.83 -7.03
N PRO A 444 19.02 -15.22 -7.01
CA PRO A 444 20.00 -15.48 -5.95
C PRO A 444 19.51 -15.10 -4.56
N MET A 445 18.63 -14.11 -4.46
CA MET A 445 18.11 -13.60 -3.19
C MET A 445 16.98 -14.49 -2.66
N ILE A 446 16.07 -14.93 -3.54
CA ILE A 446 15.03 -15.91 -3.19
C ILE A 446 15.66 -17.20 -2.69
N ALA A 447 16.78 -17.62 -3.27
CA ALA A 447 17.50 -18.82 -2.82
C ALA A 447 18.02 -18.73 -1.37
N ARG A 448 18.14 -17.52 -0.82
CA ARG A 448 18.52 -17.26 0.58
C ARG A 448 17.33 -16.89 1.47
N SER A 449 16.12 -16.79 0.91
CA SER A 449 14.93 -16.38 1.65
C SER A 449 14.13 -17.55 2.21
N GLU A 450 13.25 -17.25 3.17
CA GLU A 450 12.33 -18.23 3.76
C GLU A 450 11.12 -18.53 2.86
N SER A 451 11.03 -17.89 1.69
CA SER A 451 9.92 -18.04 0.74
C SER A 451 10.38 -18.61 -0.60
N PRO A 452 10.90 -19.86 -0.63
CA PRO A 452 11.39 -20.48 -1.87
C PRO A 452 10.29 -20.69 -2.92
N ARG A 453 9.01 -20.66 -2.51
CA ARG A 453 7.86 -20.76 -3.43
C ARG A 453 7.91 -19.75 -4.58
N PHE A 454 8.39 -18.53 -4.32
CA PHE A 454 8.48 -17.50 -5.35
C PHE A 454 9.50 -17.83 -6.44
N ARG A 455 10.48 -18.70 -6.15
CA ARG A 455 11.51 -19.09 -7.11
C ARG A 455 10.90 -19.74 -8.34
N GLN A 456 9.89 -20.59 -8.16
CA GLN A 456 9.23 -21.26 -9.27
C GLN A 456 8.42 -20.28 -10.13
N HIS A 457 7.73 -19.34 -9.50
CA HIS A 457 7.01 -18.27 -10.20
C HIS A 457 7.95 -17.42 -11.06
N VAL A 458 9.07 -16.95 -10.49
CA VAL A 458 10.07 -16.16 -11.24
C VAL A 458 10.68 -16.96 -12.37
N GLN A 459 10.95 -18.25 -12.18
CA GLN A 459 11.48 -19.11 -13.23
C GLN A 459 10.48 -19.35 -14.37
N LEU A 460 9.19 -19.54 -14.06
CA LEU A 460 8.14 -19.62 -15.06
C LEU A 460 8.05 -18.31 -15.87
N LEU A 461 8.07 -17.17 -15.18
CA LEU A 461 8.03 -15.85 -15.81
C LEU A 461 9.25 -15.63 -16.74
N LEU A 462 10.46 -15.91 -16.26
CA LEU A 462 11.68 -15.83 -17.07
C LEU A 462 11.61 -16.73 -18.30
N GLY A 463 11.17 -17.98 -18.13
CA GLY A 463 11.07 -18.91 -19.25
C GLY A 463 10.10 -18.42 -20.33
N ASP A 464 8.96 -17.89 -19.92
CA ASP A 464 7.96 -17.33 -20.83
C ASP A 464 8.49 -16.10 -21.58
N ARG A 465 9.22 -15.20 -20.90
CA ARG A 465 9.85 -14.04 -21.53
C ARG A 465 10.93 -14.42 -22.55
N TYR A 466 11.76 -15.44 -22.27
CA TYR A 466 12.71 -15.95 -23.26
C TYR A 466 12.03 -16.61 -24.47
N LEU A 467 10.91 -17.31 -24.28
CA LEU A 467 10.12 -17.80 -25.42
C LEU A 467 9.60 -16.64 -26.27
N ALA A 468 9.12 -15.56 -25.66
CA ALA A 468 8.68 -14.37 -26.37
C ALA A 468 9.81 -13.71 -27.19
N GLN A 469 11.05 -13.79 -26.70
CA GLN A 469 12.26 -13.37 -27.43
C GLN A 469 12.76 -14.39 -28.46
N ASN A 470 11.99 -15.47 -28.71
CA ASN A 470 12.39 -16.57 -29.61
C ASN A 470 13.71 -17.25 -29.20
N ASP A 471 13.97 -17.33 -27.88
CA ASP A 471 15.08 -18.10 -27.28
C ASP A 471 14.53 -19.30 -26.48
N PRO A 472 14.07 -20.35 -27.17
CA PRO A 472 13.49 -21.51 -26.50
C PRO A 472 14.52 -22.37 -25.76
N GLU A 473 15.82 -22.19 -26.02
CA GLU A 473 16.87 -22.87 -25.26
C GLU A 473 17.00 -22.30 -23.85
N GLN A 474 17.04 -20.97 -23.72
CA GLN A 474 17.06 -20.33 -22.41
C GLN A 474 15.74 -20.54 -21.67
N ALA A 475 14.62 -20.46 -22.36
CA ALA A 475 13.32 -20.75 -21.78
C ALA A 475 13.26 -22.15 -21.15
N LEU A 476 13.72 -23.17 -21.90
CA LEU A 476 13.77 -24.55 -21.42
C LEU A 476 14.59 -24.68 -20.13
N ARG A 477 15.71 -23.97 -19.99
CA ARG A 477 16.53 -24.02 -18.77
C ARG A 477 15.77 -23.50 -17.55
N PHE A 478 15.02 -22.41 -17.68
CA PHE A 478 14.23 -21.87 -16.59
C PHE A 478 13.03 -22.76 -16.26
N PHE A 479 12.30 -23.27 -17.26
CA PHE A 479 11.19 -24.20 -17.02
C PHE A 479 11.65 -25.52 -16.40
N MET A 480 12.80 -26.06 -16.81
CA MET A 480 13.38 -27.23 -16.15
C MET A 480 13.76 -26.93 -14.71
N SER A 481 14.32 -25.74 -14.44
CA SER A 481 14.62 -25.32 -13.06
C SER A 481 13.34 -25.19 -12.22
N ALA A 482 12.26 -24.68 -12.79
CA ALA A 482 10.95 -24.58 -12.14
C ALA A 482 10.38 -25.96 -11.79
N ALA A 483 10.58 -26.97 -12.65
CA ALA A 483 10.15 -28.34 -12.38
C ALA A 483 10.84 -29.00 -11.18
N PHE A 484 11.98 -28.48 -10.73
CA PHE A 484 12.69 -28.99 -9.54
C PHE A 484 12.25 -28.34 -8.22
N ASN A 485 11.44 -27.27 -8.23
CA ASN A 485 11.03 -26.57 -6.99
C ASN A 485 9.81 -27.19 -6.28
N SER A 486 9.19 -28.22 -6.87
CA SER A 486 8.21 -29.10 -6.23
C SER A 486 6.94 -28.44 -5.63
N ASP A 487 6.48 -27.27 -6.08
CA ASP A 487 5.12 -26.81 -5.73
C ASP A 487 4.09 -27.59 -6.58
N PRO A 488 3.32 -28.51 -5.98
CA PRO A 488 2.36 -29.32 -6.74
C PRO A 488 1.26 -28.47 -7.38
N ALA A 489 0.98 -27.27 -6.84
CA ALA A 489 -0.03 -26.37 -7.39
C ALA A 489 0.37 -25.81 -8.76
N LEU A 490 1.67 -25.84 -9.11
CA LEU A 490 2.20 -25.31 -10.36
C LEU A 490 2.65 -26.40 -11.34
N ASP A 491 2.60 -27.69 -10.97
CA ASP A 491 3.12 -28.79 -11.79
C ASP A 491 2.44 -28.90 -13.16
N SER A 492 1.12 -28.65 -13.23
CA SER A 492 0.38 -28.62 -14.51
C SER A 492 0.88 -27.48 -15.38
N ARG A 493 1.05 -26.28 -14.81
CA ARG A 493 1.57 -25.10 -15.54
C ARG A 493 3.00 -25.31 -16.00
N VAL A 494 3.89 -25.82 -15.15
CA VAL A 494 5.29 -26.12 -15.52
C VAL A 494 5.35 -27.13 -16.67
N SER A 495 4.53 -28.17 -16.62
CA SER A 495 4.47 -29.18 -17.69
C SER A 495 3.99 -28.58 -19.01
N TYR A 496 2.99 -27.70 -18.97
CA TYR A 496 2.51 -26.96 -20.14
C TYR A 496 3.61 -26.09 -20.76
N GLU A 497 4.33 -25.32 -19.94
CA GLU A 497 5.40 -24.43 -20.42
C GLU A 497 6.61 -25.21 -20.97
N LEU A 498 6.95 -26.35 -20.37
CA LEU A 498 7.93 -27.28 -20.93
C LEU A 498 7.50 -27.78 -22.32
N GLY A 499 6.20 -28.07 -22.50
CA GLY A 499 5.61 -28.43 -23.78
C GLY A 499 5.85 -27.35 -24.84
N ARG A 500 5.55 -26.09 -24.51
CA ARG A 500 5.80 -24.93 -25.40
C ARG A 500 7.27 -24.81 -25.80
N ALA A 501 8.19 -24.89 -24.84
CA ALA A 501 9.62 -24.80 -25.13
C ALA A 501 10.13 -25.98 -25.98
N TYR A 502 9.68 -27.21 -25.71
CA TYR A 502 10.05 -28.36 -26.53
C TYR A 502 9.49 -28.26 -27.95
N GLU A 503 8.25 -27.79 -28.12
CA GLU A 503 7.64 -27.58 -29.44
C GLU A 503 8.42 -26.53 -30.25
N ALA A 504 8.80 -25.41 -29.62
CA ALA A 504 9.61 -24.37 -30.25
C ALA A 504 11.01 -24.86 -30.66
N LEU A 505 11.57 -25.86 -29.95
CA LEU A 505 12.83 -26.53 -30.31
C LEU A 505 12.65 -27.66 -31.35
N GLY A 506 11.43 -27.91 -31.84
CA GLY A 506 11.14 -29.03 -32.74
C GLY A 506 11.28 -30.41 -32.09
N ARG A 507 11.19 -30.50 -30.76
CA ARG A 507 11.31 -31.74 -29.98
C ARG A 507 9.93 -32.36 -29.72
N ASP A 508 9.25 -32.69 -30.79
CA ASP A 508 7.82 -33.05 -30.84
C ASP A 508 7.43 -34.15 -29.84
N ARG A 509 8.22 -35.22 -29.71
CA ARG A 509 7.94 -36.31 -28.76
C ARG A 509 7.94 -35.85 -27.29
N ARG A 510 8.87 -34.95 -26.93
CA ARG A 510 8.93 -34.39 -25.56
C ARG A 510 7.82 -33.36 -25.34
N ALA A 511 7.52 -32.55 -26.36
CA ALA A 511 6.44 -31.59 -26.31
C ALA A 511 5.10 -32.29 -26.06
N TYR A 512 4.82 -33.38 -26.80
CA TYR A 512 3.61 -34.19 -26.64
C TYR A 512 3.47 -34.71 -25.21
N ALA A 513 4.49 -35.40 -24.71
CA ALA A 513 4.48 -35.94 -23.35
C ALA A 513 4.31 -34.85 -22.27
N SER A 514 4.88 -33.66 -22.48
CA SER A 514 4.73 -32.54 -21.57
C SER A 514 3.32 -31.94 -21.57
N TYR A 515 2.70 -31.76 -22.74
CA TYR A 515 1.31 -31.27 -22.82
C TYR A 515 0.31 -32.28 -22.27
N ASP A 516 0.48 -33.57 -22.57
CA ASP A 516 -0.35 -34.67 -22.04
C ASP A 516 -0.27 -34.77 -20.51
N LYS A 517 0.94 -34.64 -19.95
CA LYS A 517 1.12 -34.52 -18.51
C LYS A 517 0.42 -33.28 -17.94
N ALA A 518 0.46 -32.16 -18.66
CA ALA A 518 -0.16 -30.92 -18.19
C ALA A 518 -1.69 -31.04 -18.12
N THR A 519 -2.34 -31.61 -19.14
CA THR A 519 -3.79 -31.82 -19.18
C THR A 519 -4.25 -32.81 -18.12
N SER A 520 -3.51 -33.91 -17.90
CA SER A 520 -3.83 -34.89 -16.86
C SER A 520 -3.69 -34.35 -15.42
N LEU A 521 -2.83 -33.35 -15.20
CA LEU A 521 -2.69 -32.67 -13.92
C LEU A 521 -3.73 -31.57 -13.65
N GLY A 522 -4.59 -31.25 -14.62
CA GLY A 522 -5.64 -30.24 -14.47
C GLY A 522 -5.16 -28.81 -14.74
N LEU A 523 -5.20 -28.41 -16.02
CA LEU A 523 -4.96 -27.02 -16.42
C LEU A 523 -6.23 -26.16 -16.31
N PRO A 524 -6.10 -24.83 -16.10
CA PRO A 524 -7.17 -23.87 -16.36
C PRO A 524 -7.76 -24.05 -17.77
N PRO A 525 -9.07 -23.76 -17.98
CA PRO A 525 -9.76 -24.03 -19.25
C PRO A 525 -9.06 -23.50 -20.50
N ASP A 526 -8.56 -22.25 -20.44
CA ASP A 526 -7.90 -21.62 -21.59
C ASP A 526 -6.57 -22.31 -21.96
N LEU A 527 -5.78 -22.69 -20.96
CA LEU A 527 -4.53 -23.41 -21.17
C LEU A 527 -4.77 -24.86 -21.59
N SER A 528 -5.81 -25.50 -21.05
CA SER A 528 -6.23 -26.84 -21.45
C SER A 528 -6.62 -26.87 -22.93
N LYS A 529 -7.38 -25.88 -23.40
CA LYS A 529 -7.69 -25.73 -24.83
C LYS A 529 -6.42 -25.60 -25.67
N ASN A 530 -5.51 -24.70 -25.30
CA ASN A 530 -4.26 -24.49 -26.03
C ASN A 530 -3.37 -25.75 -26.05
N ALA A 531 -3.31 -26.48 -24.94
CA ALA A 531 -2.58 -27.74 -24.84
C ALA A 531 -3.17 -28.82 -25.76
N ASN A 532 -4.50 -28.97 -25.79
CA ASN A 532 -5.19 -29.92 -26.66
C ASN A 532 -5.01 -29.60 -28.15
N GLU A 533 -5.01 -28.31 -28.51
CA GLU A 533 -4.68 -27.87 -29.86
C GLU A 533 -3.22 -28.21 -30.21
N ALA A 534 -2.28 -28.00 -29.29
CA ALA A 534 -0.88 -28.36 -29.47
C ALA A 534 -0.68 -29.87 -29.62
N LEU A 535 -1.31 -30.69 -28.78
CA LEU A 535 -1.32 -32.15 -28.89
C LEU A 535 -1.81 -32.59 -30.26
N SER A 536 -2.91 -32.02 -30.75
CA SER A 536 -3.44 -32.31 -32.09
C SER A 536 -2.47 -31.96 -33.21
N ARG A 537 -1.80 -30.79 -33.13
CA ARG A 537 -0.78 -30.38 -34.11
C ARG A 537 0.51 -31.21 -34.05
N ILE A 538 0.89 -31.70 -32.86
CA ILE A 538 2.10 -32.52 -32.68
C ILE A 538 1.83 -33.96 -33.09
N ARG A 539 0.63 -34.50 -32.83
CA ARG A 539 0.24 -35.88 -33.16
C ARG A 539 0.49 -36.25 -34.62
N ILE A 540 0.19 -35.33 -35.54
CA ILE A 540 0.40 -35.56 -36.99
C ILE A 540 1.89 -35.56 -37.40
N ARG A 541 2.79 -35.10 -36.52
CA ARG A 541 4.25 -35.05 -36.74
C ARG A 541 5.00 -36.23 -36.11
N LEU A 542 4.34 -36.99 -35.24
CA LEU A 542 4.90 -38.19 -34.61
C LEU A 542 4.76 -39.42 -35.53
N ASP A 543 5.56 -40.45 -35.26
CA ASP A 543 5.37 -41.75 -35.91
C ASP A 543 3.96 -42.27 -35.54
N PRO A 544 3.14 -42.72 -36.50
CA PRO A 544 1.84 -43.30 -36.19
C PRO A 544 1.88 -44.48 -35.21
N ASN A 545 3.03 -45.13 -35.04
CA ASN A 545 3.28 -46.20 -34.08
C ASN A 545 4.11 -45.74 -32.87
N ASP A 546 4.22 -44.43 -32.58
CA ASP A 546 4.87 -43.96 -31.35
C ASP A 546 4.05 -44.41 -30.13
N GLU A 547 4.70 -45.04 -29.16
CA GLU A 547 4.10 -45.55 -27.92
C GLU A 547 3.30 -44.49 -27.15
N LEU A 548 3.63 -43.20 -27.34
CA LEU A 548 2.87 -42.09 -26.73
C LEU A 548 1.45 -41.94 -27.29
N LEU A 549 1.17 -42.46 -28.49
CA LEU A 549 -0.15 -42.38 -29.13
C LEU A 549 -1.04 -43.58 -28.79
N GLU A 550 -0.47 -44.69 -28.31
CA GLU A 550 -1.20 -45.92 -27.99
C GLU A 550 -2.05 -45.78 -26.70
N LYS A 551 -1.61 -44.93 -25.76
CA LYS A 551 -2.33 -44.68 -24.51
C LYS A 551 -3.71 -44.03 -24.71
N ASP A 552 -3.88 -43.26 -25.79
CA ASP A 552 -5.14 -42.57 -26.09
C ASP A 552 -6.24 -43.52 -26.61
N THR A 553 -5.89 -44.75 -27.00
CA THR A 553 -6.83 -45.70 -27.63
C THR A 553 -7.49 -46.69 -26.66
N GLU A 554 -7.01 -46.82 -25.43
CA GLU A 554 -7.56 -47.79 -24.46
C GLU A 554 -8.63 -47.19 -23.51
N GLU A 555 -8.79 -45.87 -23.45
CA GLU A 555 -9.75 -45.17 -22.58
C GLU A 555 -10.95 -44.53 -23.32
N GLY A 556 -11.11 -44.79 -24.62
CA GLY A 556 -12.18 -44.26 -25.48
C GLY A 556 -13.50 -45.02 -25.47
#